data_AF-A0A6N9SUB7-F1
#
_entry.id   AF-A0A6N9SUB7-F1
#
_cell.length_a   1.000
_cell.length_b   1.000
_cell.length_c   1.000
_cell.angle_alpha   90.00
_cell.angle_beta   90.00
_cell.angle_gamma   90.00
#
_symmetry.space_group_name_H-M   'P 1'
#
loop_
_entity.id
_entity.type
_entity.pdbx_description
1 polymer ?
#
loop_
_entity_poly.entity_id
_entity_poly.type
_entity_poly.pdbx_seq_one_letter_code
_entity_poly.pdbx_strand_id
1 'polypeptide(L)' 'LLSARAGQWFAERGFVETGVHDLPPQRQQMYNYRRRSKVFVKPLG' A
#
# COMPACT_ATOMS: atom_id res chain seq x y z
N LEU A 1 -2.82 -19.46 -1.93
CA LEU A 1 -2.08 -18.22 -1.57
C LEU A 1 -2.56 -17.07 -2.46
N LEU A 2 -3.66 -16.40 -2.10
CA LEU A 2 -4.25 -15.33 -2.91
C LEU A 2 -3.59 -13.94 -2.67
N SER A 3 -2.93 -13.75 -1.54
CA SER A 3 -2.34 -12.46 -1.12
C SER A 3 -0.86 -12.27 -1.48
N ALA A 4 -0.10 -13.34 -1.71
CA ALA A 4 1.32 -13.25 -2.07
C ALA A 4 1.51 -12.65 -3.48
N ARG A 5 0.64 -13.03 -4.43
CA ARG A 5 0.71 -12.53 -5.82
C ARG A 5 0.38 -11.04 -5.92
N ALA A 6 -0.55 -10.52 -5.11
CA ALA A 6 -0.94 -9.12 -5.17
C ALA A 6 0.21 -8.19 -4.72
N GLY A 7 0.88 -8.51 -3.60
CA GLY A 7 2.04 -7.75 -3.15
C GLY A 7 3.19 -7.79 -4.14
N GLN A 8 3.44 -8.95 -4.73
CA GLN A 8 4.49 -9.12 -5.73
C GLN A 8 4.21 -8.35 -7.03
N TRP A 9 2.95 -8.32 -7.48
CA TRP A 9 2.52 -7.50 -8.64
C TRP A 9 2.79 -6.00 -8.45
N PHE A 10 2.62 -5.49 -7.22
CA PHE A 10 2.94 -4.11 -6.87
C PHE A 10 4.45 -3.86 -6.89
N ALA A 11 5.24 -4.76 -6.26
CA ALA A 11 6.70 -4.67 -6.26
C ALA A 11 7.29 -4.67 -7.68
N GLU A 12 6.82 -5.56 -8.55
CA GLU A 12 7.25 -5.66 -9.96
C GLU A 12 6.98 -4.38 -10.77
N ARG A 13 5.99 -3.57 -10.37
CA ARG A 13 5.63 -2.31 -11.03
C ARG A 13 6.32 -1.08 -10.42
N GLY A 14 7.23 -1.31 -9.48
CA GLY A 14 7.99 -0.28 -8.79
C GLY A 14 7.23 0.36 -7.63
N PHE A 15 6.21 -0.29 -7.09
CA PHE A 15 5.63 0.13 -5.82
C PHE A 15 6.41 -0.47 -4.66
N VAL A 16 6.54 0.27 -3.57
CA VAL A 16 7.17 -0.15 -2.32
C VAL A 16 6.13 -0.25 -1.21
N GLU A 17 6.22 -1.31 -0.40
CA GLU A 17 5.37 -1.48 0.79
C GLU A 17 5.71 -0.38 1.81
N THR A 18 4.68 0.28 2.35
CA THR A 18 4.83 1.43 3.27
C THR A 18 3.76 1.38 4.35
N GLY A 19 3.91 2.20 5.39
CA GLY A 19 2.93 2.31 6.45
C GLY A 19 1.73 3.16 6.06
N VAL A 20 0.60 2.96 6.73
CA VAL A 20 -0.55 3.88 6.64
C VAL A 20 -0.13 5.29 7.09
N HIS A 21 0.81 5.41 8.03
CA HIS A 21 1.33 6.68 8.54
C HIS A 21 2.11 7.50 7.51
N ASP A 22 2.62 6.86 6.46
CA ASP A 22 3.36 7.51 5.37
C ASP A 22 2.42 8.04 4.27
N LEU A 23 1.12 7.70 4.32
CA LEU A 23 0.15 8.22 3.36
C LEU A 23 -0.11 9.71 3.59
N PRO A 24 -0.55 10.46 2.57
CA PRO A 24 -1.04 11.83 2.78
C PRO A 24 -2.21 11.86 3.79
N PRO A 25 -2.34 12.91 4.64
CA PRO A 25 -3.31 12.97 5.73
C PRO A 25 -4.75 12.63 5.31
N GLN A 26 -5.16 13.10 4.13
CA GLN A 26 -6.50 12.86 3.59
C GLN A 26 -6.76 11.38 3.29
N ARG A 27 -5.73 10.64 2.82
CA ARG A 27 -5.83 9.19 2.61
C ARG A 27 -5.74 8.39 3.91
N GLN A 28 -4.99 8.88 4.89
CA GLN A 28 -4.96 8.26 6.23
C GLN A 28 -6.36 8.27 6.86
N GLN A 29 -7.08 9.38 6.78
CA GLN A 29 -8.44 9.51 7.32
C GLN A 29 -9.44 8.56 6.66
N MET A 30 -9.26 8.28 5.36
CA MET A 30 -10.11 7.34 4.62
C MET A 30 -9.68 5.88 4.78
N TYR A 31 -8.54 5.61 5.41
CA TYR A 31 -8.00 4.26 5.52
C TYR A 31 -8.86 3.40 6.46
N ASN A 32 -9.34 2.25 5.97
CA ASN A 32 -10.14 1.33 6.75
C ASN A 32 -9.28 0.37 7.58
N TYR A 33 -9.04 0.72 8.83
CA TYR A 33 -8.26 -0.08 9.78
C TYR A 33 -8.81 -1.49 10.04
N ARG A 34 -10.12 -1.74 9.80
CA ARG A 34 -10.71 -3.08 9.96
C ARG A 34 -10.21 -4.07 8.91
N ARG A 35 -9.87 -3.59 7.71
CA ARG A 35 -9.35 -4.44 6.63
C ARG A 35 -7.89 -4.82 6.81
N ARG A 36 -7.11 -4.06 7.59
CA ARG A 36 -5.66 -4.26 7.80
C ARG A 36 -4.91 -4.50 6.47
N SER A 37 -5.30 -3.77 5.43
CA SER A 37 -4.68 -3.88 4.10
C SER A 37 -3.22 -3.45 4.14
N LYS A 38 -2.37 -4.11 3.36
CA LYS A 38 -1.02 -3.60 3.10
C LYS A 38 -1.09 -2.38 2.18
N VAL A 39 -0.26 -1.37 2.44
CA VAL A 39 -0.20 -0.14 1.65
C VAL A 39 1.07 -0.16 0.80
N PHE A 40 0.94 0.23 -0.46
CA PHE A 40 2.04 0.32 -1.42
C PHE A 40 2.03 1.69 -2.09
N VAL A 41 3.19 2.34 -2.21
CA VAL A 41 3.36 3.65 -2.86
C VAL A 41 4.39 3.53 -3.98
N LYS A 42 4.14 4.19 -5.10
CA LYS A 42 5.10 4.31 -6.21
C LYS A 42 5.70 5.72 -6.19
N PRO A 43 7.00 5.88 -5.96
CA PRO A 43 7.65 7.17 -6.11
C PRO A 43 7.64 7.56 -7.60
N LEU A 44 7.13 8.75 -7.89
CA LEU A 44 7.20 9.39 -9.20
C LEU A 44 8.33 10.41 -9.08
N GLY A 45 9.55 9.99 -9.38
CA GLY A 45 10.68 10.89 -9.55
C GLY A 45 10.50 11.79 -10.77
#